data_AF-A0AAP6JBX8-F1
#
_entry.id   AF-A0AAP6JBX8-F1
#
_cell.length_a   1.000
_cell.length_b   1.000
_cell.length_c   1.000
_cell.angle_alpha   90.00
_cell.angle_beta   90.00
_cell.angle_gamma   90.00
#
_symmetry.space_group_name_H-M   'P 1'
#
loop_
_entity.id
_entity.type
_entity.pdbx_description
1 polymer ?
#
loop_
_entity_poly.entity_id
_entity_poly.type
_entity_poly.pdbx_seq_one_letter_code
_entity_poly.pdbx_strand_id
1 'polypeptide(L)'
;MFERLREDIQSVFHRDPAARNAFEVLTCYPGMHAIWLHRFAHVLWRNGWKWLARVVSSFGRWMTGVEIHPGARIGRRFFIDHGMGIVIGETAEIGNDVTLYQGVTLGGTSWNAGKRHPTLEDGVVVGAGAKVLGPFTVGAGAKIGSNAVVTKAVPAGATAVGIPGRIIVKSDDETEARRKVMAEKLGFDAYGVSGDMPDPIARAIGQMLDHLQAVDGRLEGMCDALGRLGSDYCAKDLPELRNEVFDCVKDAREDTVG
;
A
#
# COMPACT_ATOMS: atom_id res chain seq x y z
N MET A 1 -15.32 -18.11 -21.23
CA MET A 1 -15.96 -17.70 -19.95
C MET A 1 -15.64 -18.71 -18.85
N PHE A 2 -15.85 -20.01 -19.08
CA PHE A 2 -15.50 -21.08 -18.14
C PHE A 2 -14.00 -21.16 -17.76
N GLU A 3 -13.09 -20.97 -18.72
CA GLU A 3 -11.64 -20.95 -18.42
C GLU A 3 -11.25 -19.82 -17.46
N ARG A 4 -11.84 -18.63 -17.62
CA ARG A 4 -11.56 -17.49 -16.71
C ARG A 4 -12.12 -17.74 -15.33
N LEU A 5 -13.33 -18.32 -15.24
CA LEU A 5 -13.92 -18.70 -13.96
C LEU A 5 -13.02 -19.70 -13.21
N ARG A 6 -12.50 -20.69 -13.93
CA ARG A 6 -11.56 -21.67 -13.38
C ARG A 6 -10.26 -21.02 -12.92
N GLU A 7 -9.68 -20.13 -13.72
CA GLU A 7 -8.48 -19.38 -13.34
C GLU A 7 -8.70 -18.51 -12.10
N ASP A 8 -9.84 -17.81 -12.02
CA ASP A 8 -10.11 -16.96 -10.87
C ASP A 8 -10.27 -17.81 -9.60
N ILE A 9 -11.01 -18.93 -9.64
CA ILE A 9 -11.14 -19.88 -8.52
C ILE A 9 -9.77 -20.45 -8.12
N GLN A 10 -8.93 -20.83 -9.09
CA GLN A 10 -7.58 -21.32 -8.82
C GLN A 10 -6.70 -20.26 -8.16
N SER A 11 -6.85 -18.98 -8.54
CA SER A 11 -6.11 -17.89 -7.93
C SER A 11 -6.44 -17.73 -6.44
N VAL A 12 -7.71 -17.96 -6.06
CA VAL A 12 -8.16 -17.93 -4.66
C VAL A 12 -7.41 -18.99 -3.85
N PHE A 13 -7.39 -20.24 -4.31
CA PHE A 13 -6.67 -21.32 -3.61
C PHE A 13 -5.17 -21.08 -3.46
N HIS A 14 -4.55 -20.37 -4.41
CA HIS A 14 -3.11 -20.07 -4.34
C HIS A 14 -2.79 -18.92 -3.38
N ARG A 15 -3.76 -18.03 -3.11
CA ARG A 15 -3.53 -16.76 -2.39
C ARG A 15 -4.20 -16.72 -1.02
N ASP A 16 -5.24 -17.51 -0.82
CA ASP A 16 -6.00 -17.58 0.43
C ASP A 16 -5.90 -18.98 1.05
N PRO A 17 -5.10 -19.14 2.13
CA PRO A 17 -5.00 -20.38 2.88
C PRO A 17 -6.33 -20.85 3.50
N ALA A 18 -7.33 -19.97 3.65
CA ALA A 18 -8.62 -20.31 4.24
C ALA A 18 -9.58 -20.97 3.24
N ALA A 19 -9.29 -20.93 1.93
CA ALA A 19 -10.14 -21.53 0.91
C ALA A 19 -10.04 -23.06 0.92
N ARG A 20 -11.09 -23.74 1.41
CA ARG A 20 -11.07 -25.21 1.58
C ARG A 20 -11.52 -25.97 0.33
N ASN A 21 -12.52 -25.46 -0.37
CA ASN A 21 -13.09 -26.12 -1.55
C ASN A 21 -13.77 -25.13 -2.52
N ALA A 22 -13.98 -25.59 -3.76
CA ALA A 22 -14.43 -24.70 -4.84
C ALA A 22 -15.89 -24.26 -4.67
N PHE A 23 -16.70 -25.06 -3.96
CA PHE A 23 -18.07 -24.71 -3.63
C PHE A 23 -18.11 -23.51 -2.68
N GLU A 24 -17.29 -23.51 -1.62
CA GLU A 24 -17.13 -22.39 -0.70
C GLU A 24 -16.63 -21.13 -1.42
N VAL A 25 -15.65 -21.26 -2.31
CA VAL A 25 -15.20 -20.14 -3.15
C VAL A 25 -16.33 -19.61 -4.03
N LEU A 26 -17.15 -20.49 -4.59
CA LEU A 26 -18.27 -20.10 -5.45
C LEU A 26 -19.41 -19.44 -4.67
N THR A 27 -19.69 -19.84 -3.42
CA THR A 27 -20.87 -19.37 -2.67
C THR A 27 -20.57 -18.30 -1.63
N CYS A 28 -19.35 -18.23 -1.11
CA CYS A 28 -19.03 -17.46 0.08
C CYS A 28 -17.93 -16.42 -0.12
N TYR A 29 -17.38 -16.25 -1.33
CA TYR A 29 -16.37 -15.22 -1.62
C TYR A 29 -17.00 -14.00 -2.29
N PRO A 30 -17.35 -12.94 -1.54
CA PRO A 30 -17.98 -11.73 -2.10
C PRO A 30 -17.07 -11.01 -3.10
N GLY A 31 -15.74 -11.10 -2.92
CA GLY A 31 -14.77 -10.57 -3.88
C GLY A 31 -14.92 -11.19 -5.26
N MET A 32 -15.12 -12.51 -5.32
CA MET A 32 -15.35 -13.24 -6.57
C MET A 32 -16.67 -12.86 -7.23
N HIS A 33 -17.74 -12.76 -6.45
CA HIS A 33 -19.06 -12.33 -6.93
C HIS A 33 -19.00 -10.92 -7.54
N ALA A 34 -18.29 -9.99 -6.89
CA ALA A 34 -18.12 -8.63 -7.36
C ALA A 34 -17.40 -8.59 -8.72
N ILE A 35 -16.37 -9.40 -8.90
CA ILE A 35 -15.62 -9.48 -10.16
C ILE A 35 -16.52 -10.01 -11.28
N TRP A 36 -17.29 -11.08 -11.04
CA TRP A 36 -18.17 -11.64 -12.08
C TRP A 36 -19.28 -10.68 -12.49
N LEU A 37 -19.93 -10.03 -11.51
CA LEU A 37 -20.94 -9.01 -11.76
C LEU A 37 -20.34 -7.81 -12.50
N HIS A 38 -19.13 -7.36 -12.12
CA HIS A 38 -18.43 -6.31 -12.85
C HIS A 38 -18.15 -6.73 -14.30
N ARG A 39 -17.65 -7.94 -14.55
CA ARG A 39 -17.36 -8.40 -15.92
C ARG A 39 -18.62 -8.39 -16.79
N PHE A 40 -19.77 -8.78 -16.24
CA PHE A 40 -21.07 -8.65 -16.93
C PHE A 40 -21.44 -7.18 -17.16
N ALA A 41 -21.37 -6.34 -16.13
CA ALA A 41 -21.62 -4.90 -16.24
C ALA A 41 -20.71 -4.20 -17.26
N HIS A 42 -19.44 -4.62 -17.34
CA HIS A 42 -18.45 -4.09 -18.27
C HIS A 42 -18.79 -4.43 -19.73
N VAL A 43 -19.32 -5.62 -20.00
CA VAL A 43 -19.82 -5.98 -21.34
C VAL A 43 -21.00 -5.09 -21.72
N LEU A 44 -21.98 -4.91 -20.83
CA LEU A 44 -23.09 -4.00 -21.04
C LEU A 44 -22.63 -2.55 -21.28
N TRP A 45 -21.64 -2.11 -20.50
CA TRP A 45 -21.05 -0.78 -20.63
C TRP A 45 -20.40 -0.59 -21.99
N ARG A 46 -19.62 -1.56 -22.48
CA ARG A 46 -18.96 -1.49 -23.79
C ARG A 46 -19.95 -1.54 -24.95
N ASN A 47 -21.08 -2.24 -24.78
CA ASN A 47 -22.13 -2.34 -25.80
C ASN A 47 -23.08 -1.12 -25.83
N GLY A 48 -22.84 -0.10 -25.00
CA GLY A 48 -23.65 1.14 -24.97
C GLY A 48 -24.83 1.11 -23.99
N TRP A 49 -25.07 0.01 -23.29
CA TRP A 49 -26.17 -0.16 -22.34
C TRP A 49 -25.78 0.41 -20.96
N LYS A 50 -25.41 1.71 -20.94
CA LYS A 50 -24.76 2.37 -19.80
C LYS A 50 -25.61 2.35 -18.53
N TRP A 51 -26.92 2.61 -18.65
CA TRP A 51 -27.82 2.58 -17.51
C TRP A 51 -27.92 1.18 -16.89
N LEU A 52 -28.13 0.15 -17.72
CA LEU A 52 -28.21 -1.23 -17.23
C LEU A 52 -26.90 -1.68 -16.59
N ALA A 53 -25.76 -1.31 -17.18
CA ALA A 53 -24.45 -1.55 -16.58
C ALA A 53 -24.31 -0.91 -15.19
N ARG A 54 -24.84 0.31 -14.98
CA ARG A 54 -24.85 0.98 -13.68
C ARG A 54 -25.77 0.28 -12.68
N VAL A 55 -26.96 -0.17 -13.11
CA VAL A 55 -27.86 -0.96 -12.26
C VAL A 55 -27.18 -2.24 -11.78
N VAL A 56 -26.53 -2.99 -12.67
CA VAL A 56 -25.80 -4.21 -12.31
C VAL A 56 -24.65 -3.92 -11.35
N SER A 57 -23.87 -2.86 -11.60
CA SER A 57 -22.78 -2.44 -10.71
C SER A 57 -23.29 -2.03 -9.33
N SER A 58 -24.39 -1.30 -9.24
CA SER A 58 -25.04 -0.94 -7.97
C SER A 58 -25.56 -2.15 -7.21
N PHE A 59 -26.14 -3.12 -7.92
CA PHE A 59 -26.57 -4.39 -7.32
C PHE A 59 -25.37 -5.18 -6.78
N GLY A 60 -24.28 -5.27 -7.54
CA GLY A 60 -23.04 -5.88 -7.08
C GLY A 60 -22.47 -5.22 -5.83
N ARG A 61 -22.48 -3.89 -5.78
CA ARG A 61 -22.10 -3.13 -4.58
C ARG A 61 -22.99 -3.47 -3.39
N TRP A 62 -24.32 -3.46 -3.57
CA TRP A 62 -25.26 -3.78 -2.49
C TRP A 62 -25.05 -5.19 -1.93
N MET A 63 -24.81 -6.17 -2.81
CA MET A 63 -24.61 -7.57 -2.44
C MET A 63 -23.26 -7.83 -1.77
N THR A 64 -22.19 -7.19 -2.25
CA THR A 64 -20.79 -7.59 -1.90
C THR A 64 -20.04 -6.56 -1.06
N GLY A 65 -20.52 -5.31 -1.00
CA GLY A 65 -19.79 -4.18 -0.43
C GLY A 65 -18.64 -3.65 -1.29
N VAL A 66 -18.42 -4.22 -2.49
CA VAL A 66 -17.39 -3.79 -3.45
C VAL A 66 -18.01 -2.87 -4.51
N GLU A 67 -17.56 -1.63 -4.59
CA GLU A 67 -17.97 -0.72 -5.65
C GLU A 67 -16.97 -0.76 -6.81
N ILE A 68 -17.39 -1.34 -7.95
CA ILE A 68 -16.59 -1.34 -9.19
C ILE A 68 -17.37 -0.64 -10.29
N HIS A 69 -16.85 0.48 -10.79
CA HIS A 69 -17.47 1.17 -11.90
C HIS A 69 -17.43 0.29 -13.17
N PRO A 70 -18.52 0.20 -13.97
CA PRO A 70 -18.55 -0.65 -15.18
C PRO A 70 -17.50 -0.28 -16.23
N GLY A 71 -17.04 0.98 -16.22
CA GLY A 71 -15.99 1.47 -17.12
C GLY A 71 -14.57 0.99 -16.78
N ALA A 72 -14.33 0.52 -15.56
CA ALA A 72 -13.01 0.05 -15.13
C ALA A 72 -12.56 -1.14 -15.98
N ARG A 73 -11.26 -1.26 -16.22
CA ARG A 73 -10.66 -2.37 -16.97
C ARG A 73 -9.92 -3.27 -16.01
N ILE A 74 -10.29 -4.55 -15.97
CA ILE A 74 -9.72 -5.54 -15.06
C ILE A 74 -9.17 -6.73 -15.84
N GLY A 75 -7.89 -7.01 -15.63
CA GLY A 75 -7.16 -8.14 -16.17
C GLY A 75 -7.62 -9.51 -15.65
N ARG A 76 -6.75 -10.50 -15.76
CA ARG A 76 -7.00 -11.89 -15.35
C ARG A 76 -6.50 -12.15 -13.93
N ARG A 77 -7.09 -13.12 -13.22
CA ARG A 77 -6.65 -13.54 -11.87
C ARG A 77 -6.55 -12.35 -10.91
N PHE A 78 -7.48 -11.42 -11.07
CA PHE A 78 -7.64 -10.30 -10.15
C PHE A 78 -8.25 -10.86 -8.87
N PHE A 79 -7.60 -10.62 -7.74
CA PHE A 79 -8.01 -11.17 -6.46
C PHE A 79 -8.44 -10.04 -5.53
N ILE A 80 -9.64 -10.19 -4.98
CA ILE A 80 -10.18 -9.31 -3.94
C ILE A 80 -10.27 -10.13 -2.67
N ASP A 81 -9.42 -9.81 -1.71
CA ASP A 81 -9.49 -10.37 -0.38
C ASP A 81 -10.33 -9.46 0.52
N HIS A 82 -11.30 -10.04 1.23
CA HIS A 82 -12.24 -9.32 2.09
C HIS A 82 -12.85 -8.05 1.45
N GLY A 83 -13.60 -8.15 0.35
CA GLY A 83 -13.95 -7.00 -0.50
C GLY A 83 -14.72 -5.79 0.09
N MET A 84 -15.11 -5.79 1.36
CA MET A 84 -15.90 -4.71 1.96
C MET A 84 -15.19 -3.35 1.85
N GLY A 85 -15.91 -2.34 1.35
CA GLY A 85 -15.43 -0.96 1.28
C GLY A 85 -14.42 -0.68 0.17
N ILE A 86 -14.19 -1.63 -0.75
CA ILE A 86 -13.38 -1.38 -1.94
C ILE A 86 -14.12 -0.46 -2.90
N VAL A 87 -13.42 0.52 -3.46
CA VAL A 87 -13.94 1.46 -4.46
C VAL A 87 -12.98 1.55 -5.64
N ILE A 88 -13.44 1.16 -6.83
CA ILE A 88 -12.69 1.19 -8.09
C ILE A 88 -13.39 2.11 -9.08
N GLY A 89 -12.76 3.23 -9.39
CA GLY A 89 -13.35 4.24 -10.24
C GLY A 89 -13.33 3.94 -11.74
N GLU A 90 -14.04 4.78 -12.50
CA GLU A 90 -14.38 4.55 -13.90
C GLU A 90 -13.20 4.29 -14.83
N THR A 91 -12.12 5.06 -14.70
CA THR A 91 -10.97 5.00 -15.61
C THR A 91 -9.81 4.23 -15.02
N ALA A 92 -10.07 3.42 -13.98
CA ALA A 92 -9.06 2.56 -13.39
C ALA A 92 -8.71 1.43 -14.38
N GLU A 93 -7.43 1.14 -14.47
CA GLU A 93 -6.90 0.02 -15.25
C GLU A 93 -6.13 -0.88 -14.31
N ILE A 94 -6.50 -2.15 -14.27
CA ILE A 94 -5.92 -3.15 -13.38
C ILE A 94 -5.39 -4.29 -14.24
N GLY A 95 -4.09 -4.57 -14.11
CA GLY A 95 -3.40 -5.64 -14.79
C GLY A 95 -3.80 -7.04 -14.33
N ASN A 96 -2.99 -8.02 -14.70
CA ASN A 96 -3.17 -9.40 -14.28
C ASN A 96 -2.59 -9.64 -12.90
N ASP A 97 -3.09 -10.65 -12.19
CA ASP A 97 -2.52 -11.11 -10.93
C ASP A 97 -2.48 -10.07 -9.81
N VAL A 98 -3.23 -8.97 -9.94
CA VAL A 98 -3.32 -7.92 -8.91
C VAL A 98 -4.17 -8.40 -7.72
N THR A 99 -3.75 -8.04 -6.50
CA THR A 99 -4.51 -8.30 -5.27
C THR A 99 -4.90 -6.99 -4.59
N LEU A 100 -6.19 -6.82 -4.27
CA LEU A 100 -6.67 -5.76 -3.38
C LEU A 100 -7.26 -6.35 -2.10
N TYR A 101 -6.98 -5.72 -0.98
CA TYR A 101 -7.61 -5.99 0.31
C TYR A 101 -8.81 -5.06 0.59
N GLN A 102 -9.53 -5.30 1.68
CA GLN A 102 -10.66 -4.49 2.15
C GLN A 102 -10.37 -2.99 2.18
N GLY A 103 -11.37 -2.15 1.95
CA GLY A 103 -11.27 -0.69 2.15
C GLY A 103 -10.33 0.06 1.18
N VAL A 104 -9.80 -0.62 0.16
CA VAL A 104 -8.95 0.00 -0.85
C VAL A 104 -9.74 0.95 -1.75
N THR A 105 -9.17 2.11 -2.07
CA THR A 105 -9.75 3.05 -3.04
C THR A 105 -8.79 3.31 -4.19
N LEU A 106 -9.24 3.04 -5.41
CA LEU A 106 -8.60 3.48 -6.66
C LEU A 106 -9.39 4.68 -7.19
N GLY A 107 -9.01 5.86 -6.67
CA GLY A 107 -9.78 7.08 -6.76
C GLY A 107 -9.24 8.10 -7.76
N GLY A 108 -10.10 9.05 -8.15
CA GLY A 108 -9.73 10.19 -8.97
C GLY A 108 -9.34 11.42 -8.15
N THR A 109 -8.52 12.29 -8.72
CA THR A 109 -8.10 13.57 -8.09
C THR A 109 -8.64 14.81 -8.82
N SER A 110 -9.41 14.63 -9.90
CA SER A 110 -9.91 15.71 -10.74
C SER A 110 -11.38 15.50 -11.10
N TRP A 111 -12.09 16.61 -11.28
CA TRP A 111 -13.46 16.68 -11.79
C TRP A 111 -13.54 16.60 -13.32
N ASN A 112 -12.40 16.72 -14.00
CA ASN A 112 -12.35 16.72 -15.46
C ASN A 112 -12.69 15.34 -16.04
N ALA A 113 -13.41 15.35 -17.16
CA ALA A 113 -13.62 14.15 -17.96
C ALA A 113 -12.27 13.63 -18.49
N GLY A 114 -12.10 12.31 -18.50
CA GLY A 114 -10.89 11.64 -18.96
C GLY A 114 -10.25 10.70 -17.92
N LYS A 115 -8.99 10.31 -18.21
CA LYS A 115 -8.19 9.46 -17.32
C LYS A 115 -7.89 10.22 -16.03
N ARG A 116 -8.36 9.68 -14.91
CA ARG A 116 -8.25 10.31 -13.57
C ARG A 116 -7.99 9.31 -12.45
N HIS A 117 -8.20 8.03 -12.70
CA HIS A 117 -7.96 6.93 -11.76
C HIS A 117 -6.64 6.23 -12.10
N PRO A 118 -6.05 5.50 -11.15
CA PRO A 118 -4.73 4.89 -11.35
C PRO A 118 -4.74 3.74 -12.35
N THR A 119 -3.54 3.40 -12.81
CA THR A 119 -3.23 2.16 -13.51
C THR A 119 -2.37 1.29 -12.60
N LEU A 120 -2.81 0.06 -12.30
CA LEU A 120 -2.04 -0.94 -11.60
C LEU A 120 -1.53 -1.96 -12.62
N GLU A 121 -0.21 -2.14 -12.70
CA GLU A 121 0.40 -3.16 -13.56
C GLU A 121 0.30 -4.56 -12.93
N ASP A 122 0.86 -5.56 -13.62
CA ASP A 122 0.72 -6.96 -13.26
C ASP A 122 1.38 -7.27 -11.89
N GLY A 123 0.70 -8.10 -11.09
CA GLY A 123 1.20 -8.58 -9.80
C GLY A 123 1.25 -7.53 -8.68
N VAL A 124 0.67 -6.34 -8.87
CA VAL A 124 0.58 -5.31 -7.82
C VAL A 124 -0.26 -5.82 -6.64
N VAL A 125 0.19 -5.53 -5.42
CA VAL A 125 -0.55 -5.83 -4.18
C VAL A 125 -0.89 -4.54 -3.46
N VAL A 126 -2.16 -4.33 -3.13
CA VAL A 126 -2.63 -3.12 -2.44
C VAL A 126 -3.25 -3.49 -1.09
N GLY A 127 -2.53 -3.16 -0.02
CA GLY A 127 -2.89 -3.45 1.37
C GLY A 127 -4.21 -2.81 1.81
N ALA A 128 -4.74 -3.34 2.92
CA ALA A 128 -6.05 -2.97 3.45
C ALA A 128 -6.14 -1.46 3.72
N GLY A 129 -7.25 -0.84 3.33
CA GLY A 129 -7.52 0.57 3.58
C GLY A 129 -6.70 1.57 2.76
N ALA A 130 -5.79 1.13 1.89
CA ALA A 130 -4.95 2.04 1.11
C ALA A 130 -5.76 2.89 0.11
N LYS A 131 -5.28 4.10 -0.17
CA LYS A 131 -5.89 5.05 -1.10
C LYS A 131 -4.87 5.37 -2.20
N VAL A 132 -5.15 4.95 -3.43
CA VAL A 132 -4.34 5.24 -4.61
C VAL A 132 -5.11 6.24 -5.47
N LEU A 133 -4.65 7.49 -5.48
CA LEU A 133 -5.46 8.63 -5.94
C LEU A 133 -4.77 9.36 -7.10
N GLY A 134 -5.34 9.25 -8.29
CA GLY A 134 -4.92 10.01 -9.47
C GLY A 134 -4.50 9.14 -10.66
N PRO A 135 -4.28 9.75 -11.84
CA PRO A 135 -4.00 9.05 -13.09
C PRO A 135 -2.51 8.72 -13.26
N PHE A 136 -1.94 7.96 -12.33
CA PHE A 136 -0.56 7.49 -12.41
C PHE A 136 -0.48 5.96 -12.41
N THR A 137 0.70 5.46 -12.77
CA THR A 137 0.97 4.02 -12.80
C THR A 137 1.64 3.54 -11.50
N VAL A 138 1.15 2.42 -10.98
CA VAL A 138 1.82 1.59 -9.97
C VAL A 138 2.45 0.42 -10.72
N GLY A 139 3.77 0.39 -10.76
CA GLY A 139 4.55 -0.53 -11.59
C GLY A 139 4.41 -2.00 -11.18
N ALA A 140 4.76 -2.90 -12.09
CA ALA A 140 4.57 -4.33 -11.90
C ALA A 140 5.23 -4.86 -10.60
N GLY A 141 4.52 -5.73 -9.89
CA GLY A 141 4.97 -6.32 -8.63
C GLY A 141 5.16 -5.34 -7.47
N ALA A 142 4.77 -4.06 -7.62
CA ALA A 142 4.85 -3.09 -6.53
C ALA A 142 3.85 -3.43 -5.41
N LYS A 143 4.20 -3.04 -4.18
CA LYS A 143 3.38 -3.24 -2.98
C LYS A 143 2.94 -1.89 -2.42
N ILE A 144 1.66 -1.71 -2.14
CA ILE A 144 1.14 -0.55 -1.42
C ILE A 144 0.80 -1.02 -0.01
N GLY A 145 1.41 -0.40 1.00
CA GLY A 145 1.16 -0.74 2.40
C GLY A 145 -0.26 -0.40 2.83
N SER A 146 -0.73 -1.08 3.88
CA SER A 146 -2.05 -0.81 4.45
C SER A 146 -2.18 0.64 4.93
N ASN A 147 -3.37 1.22 4.72
CA ASN A 147 -3.70 2.63 4.98
C ASN A 147 -2.79 3.67 4.33
N ALA A 148 -1.89 3.29 3.42
CA ALA A 148 -1.06 4.25 2.71
C ALA A 148 -1.90 5.14 1.78
N VAL A 149 -1.52 6.41 1.65
CA VAL A 149 -2.16 7.35 0.71
C VAL A 149 -1.18 7.72 -0.39
N VAL A 150 -1.32 7.08 -1.55
CA VAL A 150 -0.39 7.18 -2.67
C VAL A 150 -0.96 8.11 -3.73
N THR A 151 -0.23 9.18 -4.01
CA THR A 151 -0.61 10.24 -4.96
C THR A 151 0.40 10.43 -6.09
N LYS A 152 1.41 9.56 -6.17
CA LYS A 152 2.50 9.60 -7.16
C LYS A 152 2.81 8.20 -7.67
N ALA A 153 3.39 8.12 -8.86
CA ALA A 153 3.81 6.87 -9.48
C ALA A 153 4.74 6.05 -8.57
N VAL A 154 4.55 4.73 -8.56
CA VAL A 154 5.36 3.80 -7.78
C VAL A 154 6.14 2.92 -8.76
N PRO A 155 7.49 2.90 -8.68
CA PRO A 155 8.31 2.04 -9.55
C PRO A 155 7.97 0.55 -9.39
N ALA A 156 8.26 -0.24 -10.43
CA ALA A 156 8.11 -1.69 -10.39
C ALA A 156 8.91 -2.31 -9.23
N GLY A 157 8.30 -3.28 -8.54
CA GLY A 157 8.89 -3.96 -7.37
C GLY A 157 9.11 -3.12 -6.12
N ALA A 158 8.82 -1.81 -6.16
CA ALA A 158 8.96 -0.92 -5.01
C ALA A 158 7.77 -1.04 -4.06
N THR A 159 7.95 -0.57 -2.82
CA THR A 159 6.89 -0.54 -1.81
C THR A 159 6.55 0.90 -1.44
N ALA A 160 5.27 1.27 -1.45
CA ALA A 160 4.82 2.60 -1.04
C ALA A 160 4.04 2.52 0.30
N VAL A 161 4.44 3.31 1.30
CA VAL A 161 3.84 3.29 2.65
C VAL A 161 3.63 4.68 3.26
N GLY A 162 2.72 4.78 4.22
CA GLY A 162 2.48 6.00 5.00
C GLY A 162 1.55 7.01 4.33
N ILE A 163 1.35 8.13 5.04
CA ILE A 163 0.48 9.24 4.63
C ILE A 163 1.26 10.56 4.79
N PRO A 164 1.66 11.23 3.69
CA PRO A 164 1.56 10.79 2.29
C PRO A 164 2.50 9.61 1.99
N GLY A 165 2.16 8.82 0.98
CA GLY A 165 2.89 7.62 0.57
C GLY A 165 4.33 7.93 0.18
N ARG A 166 5.28 7.28 0.85
CA ARG A 166 6.71 7.32 0.58
C ARG A 166 7.14 6.02 -0.09
N ILE A 167 7.98 6.13 -1.10
CA ILE A 167 8.46 4.99 -1.90
C ILE A 167 9.74 4.46 -1.28
N ILE A 168 9.74 3.17 -0.97
CA ILE A 168 10.86 2.39 -0.51
C ILE A 168 11.26 1.50 -1.68
N VAL A 169 12.43 1.77 -2.26
CA VAL A 169 13.05 0.90 -3.26
C VAL A 169 13.96 -0.06 -2.51
N LYS A 170 13.82 -1.36 -2.78
CA LYS A 170 14.71 -2.40 -2.23
C LYS A 170 16.14 -2.11 -2.71
N SER A 171 17.09 -2.04 -1.80
CA SER A 171 18.52 -1.99 -2.14
C SER A 171 19.04 -3.41 -2.31
N ASP A 172 19.83 -3.65 -3.36
CA ASP A 172 20.42 -4.96 -3.71
C ASP A 172 21.53 -5.42 -2.74
N ASP A 173 21.38 -5.22 -1.42
CA ASP A 173 22.36 -5.67 -0.45
C ASP A 173 22.15 -7.14 -0.07
N GLU A 174 23.25 -7.88 0.09
CA GLU A 174 23.31 -9.30 0.48
C GLU A 174 22.49 -9.65 1.73
N THR A 175 22.21 -8.66 2.59
CA THR A 175 21.31 -8.75 3.75
C THR A 175 19.90 -9.19 3.36
N GLU A 176 19.42 -8.86 2.16
CA GLU A 176 18.07 -9.18 1.70
C GLU A 176 17.91 -10.63 1.19
N ALA A 177 18.99 -11.28 0.74
CA ALA A 177 18.97 -12.70 0.39
C ALA A 177 18.69 -13.58 1.62
N ARG A 178 19.25 -13.21 2.78
CA ARG A 178 18.96 -13.84 4.08
C ARG A 178 17.50 -13.62 4.51
N ARG A 179 16.94 -12.43 4.25
CA ARG A 179 15.55 -12.08 4.57
C ARG A 179 14.54 -12.80 3.68
N LYS A 180 14.82 -12.98 2.38
CA LYS A 180 13.98 -13.77 1.45
C LYS A 180 13.85 -15.24 1.87
N VAL A 181 14.95 -15.86 2.31
CA VAL A 181 14.94 -17.24 2.84
C VAL A 181 14.12 -17.37 4.13
N MET A 182 14.04 -16.31 4.96
CA MET A 182 13.15 -16.28 6.12
C MET A 182 11.67 -16.05 5.74
N ALA A 183 11.39 -15.17 4.78
CA ALA A 183 10.04 -14.89 4.30
C ALA A 183 9.40 -16.10 3.59
N GLU A 184 10.17 -16.86 2.81
CA GLU A 184 9.71 -18.13 2.19
C GLU A 184 9.41 -19.21 3.23
N LYS A 185 10.06 -19.19 4.39
CA LYS A 185 9.78 -20.12 5.50
C LYS A 185 8.54 -19.76 6.32
N LEU A 186 8.04 -18.53 6.25
CA LEU A 186 6.94 -18.04 7.09
C LEU A 186 5.59 -17.91 6.37
N GLY A 187 5.56 -18.07 5.04
CA GLY A 187 4.35 -18.49 4.32
C GLY A 187 3.08 -17.68 4.57
N PHE A 188 3.17 -16.37 4.81
CA PHE A 188 2.03 -15.42 4.77
C PHE A 188 2.55 -13.98 4.92
N ASP A 189 2.43 -13.16 3.88
CA ASP A 189 2.91 -11.76 3.85
C ASP A 189 1.69 -10.84 4.09
N ALA A 190 1.24 -10.79 5.34
CA ALA A 190 -0.03 -10.17 5.71
C ALA A 190 -0.06 -8.67 5.37
N TYR A 191 -1.15 -8.23 4.72
CA TYR A 191 -1.53 -6.81 4.63
C TYR A 191 -0.50 -5.87 3.95
N GLY A 192 0.34 -6.42 3.05
CA GLY A 192 1.30 -5.62 2.29
C GLY A 192 2.44 -5.04 3.12
N VAL A 193 2.67 -5.58 4.33
CA VAL A 193 3.78 -5.20 5.21
C VAL A 193 4.64 -6.44 5.43
N SER A 194 5.79 -6.50 4.75
CA SER A 194 6.83 -7.45 5.14
C SER A 194 7.38 -7.03 6.51
N GLY A 195 7.57 -7.98 7.44
CA GLY A 195 8.09 -7.72 8.80
C GLY A 195 9.46 -7.03 8.88
N ASP A 196 10.12 -6.82 7.74
CA ASP A 196 11.43 -6.19 7.60
C ASP A 196 11.38 -4.81 6.91
N MET A 197 10.22 -4.15 6.86
CA MET A 197 10.12 -2.84 6.21
C MET A 197 10.69 -1.73 7.12
N PRO A 198 11.83 -1.10 6.79
CA PRO A 198 12.37 -0.02 7.59
C PRO A 198 11.44 1.18 7.49
N ASP A 199 10.96 1.69 8.63
CA ASP A 199 10.23 2.95 8.67
C ASP A 199 11.12 4.05 8.05
N PRO A 200 10.70 4.69 6.93
CA PRO A 200 11.50 5.71 6.28
C PRO A 200 11.76 6.92 7.19
N ILE A 201 10.90 7.17 8.18
CA ILE A 201 11.12 8.20 9.20
C ILE A 201 12.22 7.75 10.15
N ALA A 202 12.12 6.55 10.74
CA ALA A 202 13.17 6.00 11.60
C ALA A 202 14.55 5.98 10.90
N ARG A 203 14.60 5.59 9.62
CA ARG A 203 15.86 5.59 8.84
C ARG A 203 16.42 7.00 8.65
N ALA A 204 15.57 7.98 8.35
CA ALA A 204 15.99 9.36 8.20
C ALA A 204 16.49 9.95 9.54
N ILE A 205 15.80 9.65 10.65
CA ILE A 205 16.22 10.05 12.00
C ILE A 205 17.57 9.42 12.35
N GLY A 206 17.76 8.12 12.09
CA GLY A 206 19.05 7.45 12.28
C GLY A 206 20.18 8.15 11.51
N GLN A 207 19.97 8.44 10.22
CA GLN A 207 20.97 9.17 9.42
C GLN A 207 21.25 10.58 9.93
N MET A 208 20.24 11.28 10.46
CA MET A 208 20.45 12.59 11.09
C MET A 208 21.25 12.48 12.38
N LEU A 209 20.99 11.46 13.22
CA LEU A 209 21.74 11.22 14.45
C LEU A 209 23.20 10.86 14.17
N ASP A 210 23.46 10.00 13.19
CA ASP A 210 24.82 9.65 12.76
C ASP A 210 25.58 10.91 12.27
N HIS A 211 24.90 11.78 11.53
CA HIS A 211 25.49 13.03 11.06
C HIS A 211 25.76 14.01 12.21
N LEU A 212 24.84 14.12 13.19
CA LEU A 212 25.03 14.95 14.38
C LEU A 212 26.23 14.48 15.20
N GLN A 213 26.38 13.18 15.44
CA GLN A 213 27.56 12.62 16.12
C GLN A 213 28.86 12.96 15.39
N ALA A 214 28.86 12.89 14.05
CA ALA A 214 30.03 13.28 13.25
C ALA A 214 30.33 14.78 13.31
N VAL A 215 29.31 15.64 13.42
CA VAL A 215 29.47 17.08 13.61
C VAL A 215 29.99 17.39 15.00
N ASP A 216 29.46 16.76 16.04
CA ASP A 216 29.90 16.92 17.43
C ASP A 216 31.38 16.56 17.58
N GLY A 217 31.82 15.43 17.02
CA GLY A 217 33.24 15.06 17.03
C GLY A 217 34.15 16.07 16.31
N ARG A 218 33.67 16.75 15.26
CA ARG A 218 34.43 17.84 14.61
C ARG A 218 34.46 19.11 15.45
N LEU A 219 33.35 19.43 16.12
CA LEU A 219 33.26 20.57 17.03
C LEU A 219 34.19 20.38 18.23
N GLU A 220 34.23 19.19 18.82
CA GLU A 220 35.19 18.84 19.90
C GLU A 220 36.64 19.07 19.44
N GLY A 221 37.01 18.54 18.27
CA GLY A 221 38.36 18.75 17.72
C GLY A 221 38.70 20.23 17.45
N MET A 222 37.71 21.03 17.03
CA MET A 222 37.87 22.47 16.84
C MET A 222 37.98 23.20 18.18
N CYS A 223 37.21 22.78 19.19
CA CYS A 223 37.28 23.29 20.55
C CYS A 223 38.65 23.08 21.18
N ASP A 224 39.24 21.89 21.01
CA ASP A 224 40.60 21.60 21.48
C ASP A 224 41.65 22.53 20.84
N ALA A 225 41.52 22.79 19.53
CA ALA A 225 42.43 23.70 18.82
C ALA A 225 42.27 25.16 19.27
N LEU A 226 41.03 25.63 19.46
CA LEU A 226 40.72 26.98 19.94
C LEU A 226 41.13 27.18 21.40
N GLY A 227 40.98 26.15 22.25
CA GLY A 227 41.46 26.16 23.63
C GLY A 227 42.98 26.34 23.70
N ARG A 228 43.74 25.68 22.82
CA ARG A 228 45.20 25.90 22.70
C ARG A 228 45.59 27.31 22.27
N LEU A 229 44.68 28.04 21.61
CA LEU A 229 44.84 29.44 21.22
C LEU A 229 44.32 30.44 22.27
N GLY A 230 43.79 29.95 23.40
CA GLY A 230 43.30 30.77 24.51
C GLY A 230 41.88 31.32 24.35
N SER A 231 41.05 30.73 23.47
CA SER A 231 39.65 31.13 23.28
C SER A 231 38.70 30.35 24.20
N ASP A 232 37.67 31.03 24.71
CA ASP A 232 36.61 30.50 25.59
C ASP A 232 35.34 30.09 24.85
N TYR A 233 35.38 30.02 23.51
CA TYR A 233 34.21 29.78 22.64
C TYR A 233 33.39 28.55 23.03
N CYS A 234 34.04 27.48 23.50
CA CYS A 234 33.40 26.20 23.81
C CYS A 234 32.84 26.10 25.24
N ALA A 235 32.91 27.18 26.03
CA ALA A 235 32.27 27.26 27.35
C ALA A 235 30.78 27.65 27.30
N LYS A 236 30.20 27.76 26.09
CA LYS A 236 28.79 28.11 25.90
C LYS A 236 27.93 26.85 25.90
N ASP A 237 27.00 26.77 26.85
CA ASP A 237 26.06 25.65 26.93
C ASP A 237 25.15 25.59 25.70
N LEU A 238 24.89 24.37 25.23
CA LEU A 238 23.84 24.10 24.26
C LEU A 238 22.47 24.35 24.92
N PRO A 239 21.51 24.92 24.19
CA PRO A 239 20.16 25.07 24.70
C PRO A 239 19.55 23.70 25.00
N GLU A 240 19.00 23.53 26.21
CA GLU A 240 18.35 22.28 26.63
C GLU A 240 17.13 21.96 25.75
N LEU A 241 16.98 20.68 25.43
CA LEU A 241 15.77 20.17 24.79
C LEU A 241 14.63 20.17 25.82
N ARG A 242 13.61 20.99 25.58
CA ARG A 242 12.46 21.10 26.48
C ARG A 242 11.58 19.85 26.36
N ASN A 243 11.41 19.13 27.48
CA ASN A 243 10.58 17.93 27.56
C ASN A 243 9.11 18.19 27.16
N GLU A 244 8.61 19.39 27.39
CA GLU A 244 7.25 19.84 27.05
C GLU A 244 6.92 19.66 25.55
N VAL A 245 7.93 19.67 24.67
CA VAL A 245 7.76 19.50 23.22
C VAL A 245 7.47 18.04 22.85
N PHE A 246 7.83 17.09 23.71
CA PHE A 246 7.67 15.65 23.50
C PHE A 246 6.43 15.07 24.19
N ASP A 247 5.75 15.84 25.05
CA ASP A 247 4.55 15.38 25.75
C ASP A 247 3.37 15.10 24.81
N CYS A 248 3.36 15.67 23.59
CA CYS A 248 2.37 15.36 22.56
C CYS A 248 2.58 14.01 21.86
N VAL A 249 3.70 13.33 22.13
CA VAL A 249 4.09 12.04 21.51
C VAL A 249 4.02 10.88 22.51
N LYS A 250 3.84 11.14 23.82
CA LYS A 250 3.66 10.08 24.80
C LYS A 250 2.35 9.34 24.52
N ASP A 251 2.46 8.05 24.21
CA ASP A 251 1.31 7.15 24.07
C ASP A 251 0.45 7.19 25.34
N ALA A 252 -0.86 7.33 25.17
CA ALA A 252 -1.85 7.22 26.24
C ALA A 252 -2.02 5.77 26.72
N ARG A 253 -0.92 5.09 27.05
CA ARG A 253 -0.90 3.72 27.57
C ARG A 253 0.02 3.63 28.78
N GLU A 254 -0.44 4.17 29.90
CA GLU A 254 0.02 3.70 31.21
C GLU A 254 -1.05 3.68 32.31
N ASP A 255 -2.32 3.93 31.99
CA ASP A 255 -3.40 3.96 33.00
C ASP A 255 -4.48 2.87 32.78
N THR A 256 -4.11 1.60 32.73
CA THR A 256 -5.04 0.49 33.03
C THR A 256 -4.32 -0.77 33.51
N VAL A 257 -3.69 -0.71 34.68
CA VAL A 257 -3.59 -1.89 35.57
C VAL A 257 -3.86 -1.41 37.00
N GLY A 258 -5.09 -1.61 37.44
CA GLY A 258 -5.60 -1.35 38.78
C GLY A 258 -7.01 -1.90 38.91
#